data_AF-A0A2G8JJB9-F1
#
_entry.id   AF-A0A2G8JJB9-F1
#
_cell.length_a   1.000
_cell.length_b   1.000
_cell.length_c   1.000
_cell.angle_alpha   90.00
_cell.angle_beta   90.00
_cell.angle_gamma   90.00
#
_symmetry.space_group_name_H-M   'P 1'
#
loop_
_entity.id
_entity.type
_entity.pdbx_description
1 polymer ?
#
loop_
_entity_poly.entity_id
_entity_poly.type
_entity_poly.pdbx_seq_one_letter_code
_entity_poly.pdbx_strand_id
1 'polypeptide(L)'
;MAAPDALTPLVEDEDVPKDQQEGKETEVIDENKAETDLEWGFSVAELYPLALTFFKEKEGKAFHISYQVKNRLVAYTRQINFGKYNPDQSPPVGYFDVVGNDRRREWQQLGDKSKESCMQSFCHLLDAECGKLKPYVEAHRREKEELERKRREEEERLRIEAEELERQRKEEEARRLEEEKRRTEEQQRLQYKEAIYQHLLPQVQPLAAQQYPNNPEQQQAYTQQLQEYYYQQYIQQLKQQQGSTQMENPDDNANGVADGVDGLAQNFQNIQLGDLPVNGTSNPLHNGPTQGPDGAVNGNDENLPDIAKASSWTHADITKFKSQLAKDSESVIKVGHGETVTVRVPTHNEGKYIFWEFATDYYDIGFGLYFEWSESASNAISVHVSDSSEDEEDFKDDEEGGDPERGSKNDGPPLDEVIAIYRRDCHQEVYAGCHKYPGRGVYLLKFDNSYSLFRSKTLYYRVYYTKDDPT
;
A
#
# COMPACT_ATOMS: atom_id res chain seq x y z
N MET A 1 42.94 17.73 -62.43
CA MET A 1 43.61 18.91 -63.00
C MET A 1 43.42 20.06 -62.02
N ALA A 2 44.34 21.04 -62.00
CA ALA A 2 44.31 22.27 -61.20
C ALA A 2 44.31 22.11 -59.66
N ALA A 3 45.39 22.63 -59.06
CA ALA A 3 45.42 23.40 -57.81
C ALA A 3 45.82 24.85 -58.22
N PRO A 4 46.06 25.83 -57.31
CA PRO A 4 45.87 25.93 -55.86
C PRO A 4 44.74 26.95 -55.55
N ASP A 5 44.54 27.59 -54.38
CA ASP A 5 45.30 28.68 -53.68
C ASP A 5 44.38 29.20 -52.53
N ALA A 6 44.74 29.98 -51.50
CA ALA A 6 46.02 30.37 -50.86
C ALA A 6 45.71 31.14 -49.53
N LEU A 7 46.76 31.69 -48.88
CA LEU A 7 46.75 32.83 -47.93
C LEU A 7 46.28 32.66 -46.45
N THR A 8 47.27 32.34 -45.62
CA THR A 8 47.64 32.90 -44.29
C THR A 8 47.59 34.45 -44.15
N PRO A 9 47.81 35.09 -42.96
CA PRO A 9 47.90 34.63 -41.54
C PRO A 9 47.23 35.58 -40.46
N LEU A 10 47.44 35.25 -39.17
CA LEU A 10 47.72 36.14 -38.01
C LEU A 10 46.76 37.29 -37.60
N VAL A 11 46.26 37.22 -36.36
CA VAL A 11 46.38 38.25 -35.29
C VAL A 11 46.49 37.52 -33.93
N GLU A 12 47.25 38.05 -32.98
CA GLU A 12 47.39 37.60 -31.58
C GLU A 12 46.60 38.55 -30.64
N ASP A 13 46.10 38.11 -29.47
CA ASP A 13 46.08 38.93 -28.23
C ASP A 13 45.61 38.15 -26.96
N GLU A 14 45.89 38.77 -25.82
CA GLU A 14 46.17 38.31 -24.44
C GLU A 14 45.13 37.51 -23.58
N ASP A 15 45.69 36.78 -22.61
CA ASP A 15 45.27 36.45 -21.22
C ASP A 15 43.85 35.99 -20.79
N VAL A 16 43.74 34.67 -20.61
CA VAL A 16 43.48 33.96 -19.33
C VAL A 16 42.54 34.60 -18.29
N PRO A 17 41.42 33.90 -17.98
CA PRO A 17 41.21 33.44 -16.59
C PRO A 17 41.37 31.92 -16.37
N LYS A 18 41.39 31.54 -15.09
CA LYS A 18 41.80 30.23 -14.56
C LYS A 18 40.71 29.13 -14.50
N ASP A 19 41.21 27.90 -14.37
CA ASP A 19 40.68 26.76 -13.60
C ASP A 19 39.25 26.25 -13.90
N GLN A 20 39.19 25.20 -14.73
CA GLN A 20 38.39 24.01 -14.44
C GLN A 20 39.01 22.78 -15.11
N GLN A 21 39.68 21.93 -14.33
CA GLN A 21 40.01 20.57 -14.75
C GLN A 21 38.83 19.67 -14.39
N GLU A 22 37.93 19.43 -15.36
CA GLU A 22 37.01 18.29 -15.25
C GLU A 22 37.82 17.00 -15.33
N GLY A 23 38.09 16.41 -14.16
CA GLY A 23 38.65 15.08 -14.07
C GLY A 23 37.65 14.08 -14.66
N LYS A 24 38.01 13.46 -15.79
CA LYS A 24 37.34 12.23 -16.23
C LYS A 24 37.67 11.13 -15.24
N GLU A 25 36.86 10.99 -14.21
CA GLU A 25 36.78 9.77 -13.41
C GLU A 25 36.55 8.62 -14.39
N THR A 26 37.58 7.82 -14.57
CA THR A 26 37.54 6.64 -15.41
C THR A 26 37.04 5.54 -14.49
N GLU A 27 35.78 5.13 -14.63
CA GLU A 27 35.22 4.04 -13.82
C GLU A 27 36.12 2.81 -13.93
N VAL A 28 36.83 2.51 -12.84
CA VAL A 28 37.60 1.28 -12.71
C VAL A 28 36.59 0.18 -12.41
N ILE A 29 36.02 -0.37 -13.49
CA ILE A 29 35.21 -1.58 -13.44
C ILE A 29 36.10 -2.66 -12.81
N ASP A 30 35.74 -3.11 -11.60
CA ASP A 30 36.43 -4.23 -10.95
C ASP A 30 36.23 -5.47 -11.84
N GLU A 31 37.33 -5.95 -12.45
CA GLU A 31 37.31 -7.07 -13.39
C GLU A 31 36.70 -8.33 -12.73
N ASN A 32 36.89 -8.51 -11.42
CA ASN A 32 36.33 -9.61 -10.63
C ASN A 32 34.80 -9.55 -10.53
N LYS A 33 34.22 -8.34 -10.55
CA LYS A 33 32.77 -8.07 -10.47
C LYS A 33 32.11 -8.31 -11.82
N ALA A 34 32.73 -7.82 -12.90
CA ALA A 34 32.28 -8.12 -14.26
C ALA A 34 32.36 -9.62 -14.59
N GLU A 35 33.41 -10.33 -14.12
CA GLU A 35 33.57 -11.77 -14.32
C GLU A 35 32.52 -12.60 -13.55
N THR A 36 32.19 -12.23 -12.32
CA THR A 36 31.16 -12.94 -11.54
C THR A 36 29.74 -12.71 -12.02
N ASP A 37 29.40 -11.46 -12.35
CA ASP A 37 28.09 -11.14 -12.92
C ASP A 37 27.88 -11.87 -14.27
N LEU A 38 28.95 -12.11 -15.05
CA LEU A 38 28.95 -12.91 -16.28
C LEU A 38 28.87 -14.43 -16.03
N GLU A 39 29.57 -14.98 -15.04
CA GLU A 39 29.51 -16.42 -14.71
C GLU A 39 28.11 -16.83 -14.19
N TRP A 40 27.49 -15.99 -13.36
CA TRP A 40 26.26 -16.33 -12.64
C TRP A 40 24.99 -15.71 -13.24
N GLY A 41 25.10 -14.63 -14.01
CA GLY A 41 23.96 -13.90 -14.56
C GLY A 41 23.10 -13.21 -13.51
N PHE A 42 23.71 -12.86 -12.38
CA PHE A 42 23.16 -12.08 -11.26
C PHE A 42 24.31 -11.29 -10.64
N SER A 43 24.03 -10.10 -10.12
CA SER A 43 25.01 -9.38 -9.32
C SER A 43 25.42 -10.18 -8.08
N VAL A 44 26.66 -10.06 -7.59
CA VAL A 44 27.12 -10.71 -6.33
C VAL A 44 26.16 -10.42 -5.15
N ALA A 45 25.54 -9.25 -5.13
CA ALA A 45 24.55 -8.84 -4.13
C ALA A 45 23.19 -9.56 -4.25
N GLU A 46 22.75 -9.93 -5.45
CA GLU A 46 21.57 -10.80 -5.68
C GLU A 46 21.90 -12.28 -5.50
N LEU A 47 23.10 -12.70 -5.90
CA LEU A 47 23.55 -14.09 -5.85
C LEU A 47 23.67 -14.61 -4.41
N TYR A 48 24.22 -13.81 -3.49
CA TYR A 48 24.42 -14.24 -2.10
C TYR A 48 23.11 -14.60 -1.37
N PRO A 49 22.02 -13.80 -1.43
CA PRO A 49 20.71 -14.20 -0.91
C PRO A 49 20.19 -15.53 -1.46
N LEU A 50 20.37 -15.78 -2.77
CA LEU A 50 19.96 -17.05 -3.42
C LEU A 50 20.82 -18.22 -2.94
N ALA A 51 22.14 -18.04 -2.90
CA ALA A 51 23.10 -19.02 -2.39
C ALA A 51 22.88 -19.35 -0.92
N LEU A 52 22.63 -18.33 -0.09
CA LEU A 52 22.31 -18.49 1.33
C LEU A 52 20.97 -19.24 1.50
N THR A 53 19.95 -18.93 0.71
CA THR A 53 18.65 -19.62 0.75
C THR A 53 18.78 -21.08 0.32
N PHE A 54 19.51 -21.35 -0.76
CA PHE A 54 19.88 -22.70 -1.18
C PHE A 54 20.60 -23.49 -0.08
N PHE A 55 21.58 -22.88 0.60
CA PHE A 55 22.25 -23.47 1.75
C PHE A 55 21.28 -23.77 2.91
N LYS A 56 20.44 -22.79 3.33
CA LYS A 56 19.41 -22.96 4.38
C LYS A 56 18.48 -24.12 4.09
N GLU A 57 18.03 -24.28 2.85
CA GLU A 57 17.00 -25.26 2.49
C GLU A 57 17.53 -26.66 2.20
N LYS A 58 18.67 -26.76 1.52
CA LYS A 58 19.12 -27.99 0.85
C LYS A 58 20.23 -28.71 1.62
N GLU A 59 20.96 -28.03 2.51
CA GLU A 59 21.91 -28.69 3.42
C GLU A 59 21.17 -29.62 4.38
N GLY A 60 21.71 -30.81 4.64
CA GLY A 60 21.05 -31.87 5.40
C GLY A 60 19.93 -32.61 4.64
N LYS A 61 19.56 -32.18 3.42
CA LYS A 61 18.50 -32.82 2.61
C LYS A 61 19.00 -33.33 1.25
N ALA A 62 19.68 -32.49 0.49
CA ALA A 62 20.13 -32.77 -0.88
C ALA A 62 21.68 -32.79 -1.03
N PHE A 63 22.39 -32.31 -0.02
CA PHE A 63 23.84 -32.46 0.19
C PHE A 63 24.16 -32.25 1.68
N HIS A 64 25.39 -32.59 2.08
CA HIS A 64 25.94 -32.33 3.41
C HIS A 64 27.31 -31.67 3.23
N ILE A 65 27.64 -30.69 4.09
CA ILE A 65 28.91 -29.95 4.04
C ILE A 65 29.77 -30.28 5.26
N SER A 66 31.10 -30.27 5.08
CA SER A 66 32.03 -30.58 6.19
C SER A 66 31.94 -29.55 7.32
N TYR A 67 32.19 -29.97 8.56
CA TYR A 67 32.11 -29.08 9.74
C TYR A 67 33.01 -27.83 9.62
N GLN A 68 34.21 -27.98 9.04
CA GLN A 68 35.15 -26.87 8.82
C GLN A 68 34.59 -25.87 7.80
N VAL A 69 34.09 -26.34 6.66
CA VAL A 69 33.48 -25.49 5.63
C VAL A 69 32.20 -24.84 6.15
N LYS A 70 31.38 -25.56 6.93
CA LYS A 70 30.19 -25.01 7.56
C LYS A 70 30.51 -23.84 8.51
N ASN A 71 31.61 -23.93 9.25
CA ASN A 71 32.10 -22.81 10.07
C ASN A 71 32.64 -21.64 9.23
N ARG A 72 33.25 -21.89 8.06
CA ARG A 72 33.66 -20.83 7.10
C ARG A 72 32.48 -20.11 6.46
N LEU A 73 31.46 -20.84 6.02
CA LEU A 73 30.22 -20.25 5.49
C LEU A 73 29.55 -19.37 6.56
N VAL A 74 29.49 -19.84 7.82
CA VAL A 74 29.01 -19.04 8.97
C VAL A 74 29.90 -17.82 9.25
N ALA A 75 31.22 -17.94 9.11
CA ALA A 75 32.14 -16.82 9.25
C ALA A 75 31.91 -15.73 8.18
N TYR A 76 31.75 -16.12 6.91
CA TYR A 76 31.40 -15.18 5.83
C TYR A 76 30.06 -14.50 6.11
N THR A 77 29.00 -15.24 6.48
CA THR A 77 27.72 -14.63 6.86
C THR A 77 27.84 -13.63 8.02
N ARG A 78 28.72 -13.88 9.01
CA ARG A 78 28.99 -12.91 10.07
C ARG A 78 29.73 -11.67 9.55
N GLN A 79 30.77 -11.83 8.74
CA GLN A 79 31.50 -10.70 8.14
C GLN A 79 30.63 -9.84 7.22
N ILE A 80 29.66 -10.45 6.52
CA ILE A 80 28.70 -9.76 5.63
C ILE A 80 27.70 -8.91 6.41
N ASN A 81 27.30 -9.35 7.60
CA ASN A 81 26.29 -8.68 8.43
C ASN A 81 26.91 -7.68 9.42
N PHE A 82 27.96 -8.09 10.15
CA PHE A 82 28.55 -7.36 11.27
C PHE A 82 29.94 -6.80 10.98
N GLY A 83 30.48 -7.01 9.78
CA GLY A 83 31.84 -6.60 9.42
C GLY A 83 32.92 -7.39 10.15
N LYS A 84 34.06 -6.73 10.39
CA LYS A 84 35.24 -7.31 11.06
C LYS A 84 34.90 -7.78 12.47
N TYR A 85 35.44 -8.93 12.88
CA TYR A 85 35.34 -9.38 14.27
C TYR A 85 35.84 -8.31 15.25
N ASN A 86 34.94 -7.76 16.06
CA ASN A 86 35.26 -6.91 17.21
C ASN A 86 35.20 -7.76 18.50
N PRO A 87 36.27 -7.84 19.32
CA PRO A 87 36.23 -8.54 20.60
C PRO A 87 35.27 -7.90 21.61
N ASP A 88 35.13 -6.57 21.61
CA ASP A 88 34.42 -5.84 22.67
C ASP A 88 32.90 -5.95 22.51
N GLN A 89 32.43 -6.10 21.27
CA GLN A 89 31.04 -6.41 20.91
C GLN A 89 30.75 -7.94 20.92
N SER A 90 31.70 -8.78 21.33
CA SER A 90 31.59 -10.26 21.23
C SER A 90 31.68 -10.93 22.62
N PRO A 91 30.54 -11.27 23.28
CA PRO A 91 30.55 -11.86 24.61
C PRO A 91 31.45 -13.12 24.70
N PRO A 92 32.14 -13.35 25.82
CA PRO A 92 33.19 -14.37 25.91
C PRO A 92 32.62 -15.78 25.69
N VAL A 93 33.13 -16.49 24.68
CA VAL A 93 32.77 -17.90 24.45
C VAL A 93 33.36 -18.73 25.59
N GLY A 94 32.50 -19.51 26.26
CA GLY A 94 32.91 -20.34 27.39
C GLY A 94 33.92 -21.43 27.00
N TYR A 95 34.77 -21.83 27.94
CA TYR A 95 35.84 -22.82 27.73
C TYR A 95 35.36 -24.16 27.11
N PHE A 96 34.14 -24.58 27.43
CA PHE A 96 33.54 -25.82 26.91
C PHE A 96 32.82 -25.66 25.56
N ASP A 97 32.58 -24.43 25.08
CA ASP A 97 31.96 -24.22 23.76
C ASP A 97 33.03 -24.24 22.66
N VAL A 98 33.45 -25.46 22.31
CA VAL A 98 34.40 -25.72 21.22
C VAL A 98 33.88 -25.19 19.88
N VAL A 99 32.56 -25.26 19.65
CA VAL A 99 31.93 -24.87 18.38
C VAL A 99 31.88 -23.35 18.21
N GLY A 100 31.55 -22.62 19.27
CA GLY A 100 31.65 -21.16 19.31
C GLY A 100 33.09 -20.68 19.14
N ASN A 101 34.06 -21.36 19.76
CA ASN A 101 35.48 -21.03 19.64
C ASN A 101 36.01 -21.27 18.22
N ASP A 102 35.62 -22.37 17.57
CA ASP A 102 35.95 -22.63 16.16
C ASP A 102 35.35 -21.57 15.23
N ARG A 103 34.07 -21.21 15.41
CA ARG A 103 33.40 -20.18 14.59
C ARG A 103 33.97 -18.79 14.80
N ARG A 104 34.31 -18.43 16.04
CA ARG A 104 35.03 -17.20 16.39
C ARG A 104 36.37 -17.15 15.65
N ARG A 105 37.13 -18.25 15.67
CA ARG A 105 38.43 -18.35 15.00
C ARG A 105 38.32 -18.27 13.48
N GLU A 106 37.33 -18.90 12.84
CA GLU A 106 37.13 -18.74 11.38
C GLU A 106 36.70 -17.30 11.02
N TRP A 107 35.87 -16.62 11.83
CA TRP A 107 35.53 -15.19 11.60
C TRP A 107 36.73 -14.26 11.81
N GLN A 108 37.53 -14.47 12.85
CA GLN A 108 38.78 -13.73 13.08
C GLN A 108 39.78 -13.88 11.91
N GLN A 109 39.83 -15.05 11.27
CA GLN A 109 40.67 -15.28 10.08
C GLN A 109 40.23 -14.51 8.82
N LEU A 110 39.01 -13.95 8.79
CA LEU A 110 38.57 -13.12 7.66
C LEU A 110 39.14 -11.69 7.70
N GLY A 111 39.55 -11.21 8.88
CA GLY A 111 40.18 -9.91 9.06
C GLY A 111 39.41 -8.77 8.43
N ASP A 112 40.08 -8.01 7.56
CA ASP A 112 39.55 -6.82 6.87
C ASP A 112 38.91 -7.13 5.51
N LYS A 113 38.44 -8.37 5.27
CA LYS A 113 37.71 -8.72 4.05
C LYS A 113 36.40 -7.93 3.92
N SER A 114 36.20 -7.34 2.74
CA SER A 114 34.98 -6.59 2.39
C SER A 114 33.73 -7.46 2.31
N LYS A 115 32.56 -6.82 2.42
CA LYS A 115 31.24 -7.45 2.32
C LYS A 115 31.05 -8.17 0.98
N GLU A 116 31.36 -7.51 -0.14
CA GLU A 116 31.27 -8.11 -1.48
C GLU A 116 32.24 -9.30 -1.66
N SER A 117 33.50 -9.17 -1.20
CA SER A 117 34.47 -10.29 -1.28
C SER A 117 34.01 -11.49 -0.45
N CYS A 118 33.34 -11.28 0.68
CA CYS A 118 32.77 -12.37 1.49
C CYS A 118 31.52 -12.98 0.84
N MET A 119 30.66 -12.19 0.20
CA MET A 119 29.52 -12.70 -0.58
C MET A 119 29.98 -13.60 -1.72
N GLN A 120 30.96 -13.15 -2.51
CA GLN A 120 31.59 -13.92 -3.58
C GLN A 120 32.24 -15.20 -3.03
N SER A 121 33.06 -15.08 -1.98
CA SER A 121 33.74 -16.23 -1.35
C SER A 121 32.76 -17.27 -0.81
N PHE A 122 31.63 -16.85 -0.25
CA PHE A 122 30.56 -17.73 0.21
C PHE A 122 29.95 -18.51 -0.96
N CYS A 123 29.61 -17.84 -2.07
CA CYS A 123 28.99 -18.47 -3.24
C CYS A 123 29.93 -19.47 -3.91
N HIS A 124 31.20 -19.10 -4.11
CA HIS A 124 32.20 -19.98 -4.73
C HIS A 124 32.51 -21.21 -3.86
N LEU A 125 32.62 -21.03 -2.53
CA LEU A 125 32.83 -22.14 -1.59
C LEU A 125 31.62 -23.10 -1.57
N LEU A 126 30.40 -22.56 -1.62
CA LEU A 126 29.18 -23.35 -1.63
C LEU A 126 28.98 -24.13 -2.94
N ASP A 127 29.31 -23.54 -4.10
CA ASP A 127 29.25 -24.26 -5.39
C ASP A 127 30.28 -25.38 -5.44
N ALA A 128 31.53 -25.12 -5.02
CA ALA A 128 32.61 -26.11 -5.00
C ALA A 128 32.30 -27.35 -4.15
N GLU A 129 31.56 -27.19 -3.05
CA GLU A 129 31.24 -28.28 -2.11
C GLU A 129 30.00 -29.10 -2.50
N CYS A 130 29.13 -28.59 -3.39
CA CYS A 130 27.87 -29.28 -3.74
C CYS A 130 27.61 -29.49 -5.23
N GLY A 131 28.23 -28.72 -6.13
CA GLY A 131 28.03 -28.75 -7.58
C GLY A 131 26.60 -28.48 -8.05
N LYS A 132 25.72 -27.99 -7.16
CA LYS A 132 24.27 -27.87 -7.36
C LYS A 132 23.75 -26.43 -7.22
N LEU A 133 24.62 -25.47 -6.86
CA LEU A 133 24.22 -24.08 -6.73
C LEU A 133 23.97 -23.45 -8.11
N LYS A 134 24.88 -23.62 -9.08
CA LYS A 134 24.68 -23.14 -10.46
C LYS A 134 23.33 -23.55 -11.09
N PRO A 135 22.95 -24.85 -11.14
CA PRO A 135 21.63 -25.25 -11.67
C PRO A 135 20.42 -24.66 -10.92
N TYR A 136 20.54 -24.40 -9.61
CA TYR A 136 19.48 -23.76 -8.83
C TYR A 136 19.34 -22.27 -9.18
N VAL A 137 20.46 -21.56 -9.28
CA VAL A 137 20.50 -20.14 -9.68
C VAL A 137 19.97 -19.95 -11.12
N GLU A 138 20.38 -20.81 -12.05
CA GLU A 138 19.84 -20.80 -13.43
C GLU A 138 18.33 -21.09 -13.50
N ALA A 139 17.80 -21.96 -12.63
CA ALA A 139 16.38 -22.24 -12.57
C ALA A 139 15.60 -21.01 -12.07
N HIS A 140 16.08 -20.38 -11.00
CA HIS A 140 15.43 -19.20 -10.42
C HIS A 140 15.53 -17.95 -11.31
N ARG A 141 16.62 -17.78 -12.09
CA ARG A 141 16.70 -16.73 -13.12
C ARG A 141 15.56 -16.86 -14.13
N ARG A 142 15.35 -18.06 -14.66
CA ARG A 142 14.30 -18.37 -15.64
C ARG A 142 12.89 -18.21 -15.06
N GLU A 143 12.71 -18.50 -13.77
CA GLU A 143 11.47 -18.27 -13.02
C GLU A 143 11.17 -16.76 -12.90
N LYS A 144 12.16 -15.94 -12.54
CA LYS A 144 12.07 -14.46 -12.50
C LYS A 144 11.71 -13.88 -13.88
N GLU A 145 12.40 -14.34 -14.94
CA GLU A 145 12.13 -13.97 -16.33
C GLU A 145 10.70 -14.32 -16.79
N GLU A 146 10.20 -15.52 -16.48
CA GLU A 146 8.86 -15.95 -16.88
C GLU A 146 7.76 -15.20 -16.10
N LEU A 147 7.98 -14.94 -14.80
CA LEU A 147 7.07 -14.15 -13.97
C LEU A 147 6.97 -12.70 -14.45
N GLU A 148 8.10 -12.07 -14.82
CA GLU A 148 8.09 -10.74 -15.43
C GLU A 148 7.35 -10.72 -16.77
N ARG A 149 7.51 -11.75 -17.61
CA ARG A 149 6.78 -11.84 -18.88
C ARG A 149 5.28 -11.90 -18.64
N LYS A 150 4.83 -12.78 -17.74
CA LYS A 150 3.41 -12.91 -17.34
C LYS A 150 2.83 -11.60 -16.78
N ARG A 151 3.59 -10.87 -15.95
CA ARG A 151 3.14 -9.56 -15.43
C ARG A 151 2.89 -8.56 -16.56
N ARG A 152 3.78 -8.49 -17.56
CA ARG A 152 3.62 -7.61 -18.73
C ARG A 152 2.44 -8.03 -19.61
N GLU A 153 2.28 -9.34 -19.85
CA GLU A 153 1.13 -9.91 -20.58
C GLU A 153 -0.22 -9.60 -19.88
N GLU A 154 -0.26 -9.59 -18.55
CA GLU A 154 -1.44 -9.24 -17.76
C GLU A 154 -1.71 -7.74 -17.70
N GLU A 155 -0.68 -6.92 -17.55
CA GLU A 155 -0.76 -5.45 -17.57
C GLU A 155 -1.24 -4.93 -18.94
N GLU A 156 -0.74 -5.51 -20.05
CA GLU A 156 -1.20 -5.21 -21.40
C GLU A 156 -2.67 -5.62 -21.62
N ARG A 157 -3.07 -6.82 -21.14
CA ARG A 157 -4.49 -7.25 -21.18
C ARG A 157 -5.41 -6.30 -20.43
N LEU A 158 -5.07 -5.94 -19.19
CA LEU A 158 -5.88 -5.04 -18.35
C LEU A 158 -6.00 -3.65 -18.97
N ARG A 159 -4.94 -3.16 -19.63
CA ARG A 159 -4.98 -1.91 -20.38
C ARG A 159 -5.95 -1.99 -21.57
N ILE A 160 -5.91 -3.07 -22.36
CA ILE A 160 -6.82 -3.26 -23.50
C ILE A 160 -8.27 -3.38 -23.03
N GLU A 161 -8.52 -4.11 -21.95
CA GLU A 161 -9.85 -4.27 -21.34
C GLU A 161 -10.40 -2.93 -20.80
N ALA A 162 -9.54 -2.10 -20.19
CA ALA A 162 -9.91 -0.76 -19.74
C ALA A 162 -10.20 0.20 -20.91
N GLU A 163 -9.40 0.17 -21.99
CA GLU A 163 -9.60 0.99 -23.19
C GLU A 163 -10.90 0.61 -23.92
N GLU A 164 -11.21 -0.68 -24.01
CA GLU A 164 -12.48 -1.18 -24.54
C GLU A 164 -13.69 -0.77 -23.68
N LEU A 165 -13.58 -0.87 -22.35
CA LEU A 165 -14.64 -0.44 -21.44
C LEU A 165 -14.87 1.08 -21.50
N GLU A 166 -13.81 1.89 -21.61
CA GLU A 166 -13.94 3.33 -21.79
C GLU A 166 -14.59 3.68 -23.13
N ARG A 167 -14.24 2.96 -24.20
CA ARG A 167 -14.86 3.10 -25.52
C ARG A 167 -16.36 2.79 -25.47
N GLN A 168 -16.75 1.66 -24.88
CA GLN A 168 -18.16 1.28 -24.70
C GLN A 168 -18.95 2.31 -23.88
N ARG A 169 -18.35 2.86 -22.81
CA ARG A 169 -18.99 3.92 -22.01
C ARG A 169 -19.22 5.20 -22.83
N LYS A 170 -18.25 5.62 -23.65
CA LYS A 170 -18.40 6.79 -24.54
C LYS A 170 -19.45 6.56 -25.63
N GLU A 171 -19.49 5.36 -26.21
CA GLU A 171 -20.52 4.96 -27.19
C GLU A 171 -21.92 4.98 -26.58
N GLU A 172 -22.09 4.48 -25.35
CA GLU A 172 -23.37 4.52 -24.64
C GLU A 172 -23.79 5.93 -24.21
N GLU A 173 -22.86 6.75 -23.72
CA GLU A 173 -23.12 8.14 -23.34
C GLU A 173 -23.53 9.00 -24.55
N ALA A 174 -22.83 8.85 -25.68
CA ALA A 174 -23.20 9.48 -26.94
C ALA A 174 -24.59 9.04 -27.43
N ARG A 175 -24.90 7.74 -27.38
CA ARG A 175 -26.22 7.19 -27.74
C ARG A 175 -27.34 7.75 -26.86
N ARG A 176 -27.09 7.91 -25.56
CA ARG A 176 -28.06 8.51 -24.62
C ARG A 176 -28.29 9.99 -24.93
N LEU A 177 -27.22 10.75 -25.20
CA LEU A 177 -27.31 12.16 -25.55
C LEU A 177 -28.05 12.38 -26.89
N GLU A 178 -27.82 11.52 -27.88
CA GLU A 178 -28.57 11.54 -29.15
C GLU A 178 -30.07 11.24 -28.95
N GLU A 179 -30.41 10.25 -28.13
CA GLU A 179 -31.81 9.94 -27.82
C GLU A 179 -32.52 11.05 -27.02
N GLU A 180 -31.83 11.66 -26.07
CA GLU A 180 -32.33 12.81 -25.30
C GLU A 180 -32.52 14.05 -26.18
N LYS A 181 -31.57 14.32 -27.08
CA LYS A 181 -31.69 15.37 -28.10
C LYS A 181 -32.89 15.11 -29.03
N ARG A 182 -33.02 13.89 -29.56
CA ARG A 182 -34.15 13.49 -30.43
C ARG A 182 -35.51 13.64 -29.72
N ARG A 183 -35.61 13.23 -28.45
CA ARG A 183 -36.80 13.44 -27.62
C ARG A 183 -37.11 14.92 -27.43
N THR A 184 -36.09 15.74 -27.19
CA THR A 184 -36.24 17.19 -26.98
C THR A 184 -36.70 17.89 -28.27
N GLU A 185 -36.11 17.55 -29.41
CA GLU A 185 -36.52 18.02 -30.74
C GLU A 185 -37.97 17.61 -31.07
N GLU A 186 -38.37 16.37 -30.75
CA GLU A 186 -39.75 15.91 -30.93
C GLU A 186 -40.74 16.64 -30.00
N GLN A 187 -40.39 16.83 -28.73
CA GLN A 187 -41.23 17.55 -27.77
C GLN A 187 -41.41 19.03 -28.16
N GLN A 188 -40.34 19.71 -28.56
CA GLN A 188 -40.42 21.07 -29.12
C GLN A 188 -41.29 21.10 -30.38
N ARG A 189 -41.10 20.16 -31.31
CA ARG A 189 -41.91 20.05 -32.54
C ARG A 189 -43.40 19.86 -32.24
N LEU A 190 -43.76 19.09 -31.22
CA LEU A 190 -45.14 18.92 -30.77
C LEU A 190 -45.70 20.19 -30.11
N GLN A 191 -44.94 20.83 -29.23
CA GLN A 191 -45.32 22.10 -28.59
C GLN A 191 -45.55 23.22 -29.62
N TYR A 192 -44.66 23.36 -30.61
CA TYR A 192 -44.83 24.29 -31.71
C TYR A 192 -46.08 23.98 -32.55
N LYS A 193 -46.34 22.69 -32.83
CA LYS A 193 -47.55 22.28 -33.55
C LYS A 193 -48.82 22.65 -32.79
N GLU A 194 -48.87 22.39 -31.49
CA GLU A 194 -50.04 22.73 -30.67
C GLU A 194 -50.27 24.24 -30.58
N ALA A 195 -49.22 25.04 -30.38
CA ALA A 195 -49.32 26.50 -30.33
C ALA A 195 -49.91 27.09 -31.63
N ILE A 196 -49.47 26.59 -32.79
CA ILE A 196 -50.04 26.97 -34.10
C ILE A 196 -51.51 26.55 -34.21
N TYR A 197 -51.86 25.37 -33.72
CA TYR A 197 -53.23 24.85 -33.76
C TYR A 197 -54.18 25.67 -32.87
N GLN A 198 -53.74 26.06 -31.67
CA GLN A 198 -54.49 26.93 -30.77
C GLN A 198 -54.66 28.34 -31.34
N HIS A 199 -53.59 28.96 -31.86
CA HIS A 199 -53.65 30.31 -32.44
C HIS A 199 -54.57 30.39 -33.67
N LEU A 200 -54.55 29.37 -34.53
CA LEU A 200 -55.38 29.36 -35.75
C LEU A 200 -56.87 29.08 -35.47
N LEU A 201 -57.20 28.35 -34.40
CA LEU A 201 -58.54 27.84 -34.13
C LEU A 201 -59.68 28.88 -34.25
N PRO A 202 -59.58 30.10 -33.66
CA PRO A 202 -60.64 31.10 -33.76
C PRO A 202 -60.88 31.62 -35.19
N GLN A 203 -59.88 31.52 -36.07
CA GLN A 203 -59.97 31.97 -37.46
C GLN A 203 -60.57 30.91 -38.39
N VAL A 204 -60.26 29.62 -38.17
CA VAL A 204 -60.74 28.52 -39.03
C VAL A 204 -62.08 27.93 -38.58
N GLN A 205 -62.42 27.98 -37.29
CA GLN A 205 -63.68 27.43 -36.78
C GLN A 205 -64.94 28.05 -37.44
N PRO A 206 -65.03 29.38 -37.66
CA PRO A 206 -66.17 29.98 -38.39
C PRO A 206 -66.22 29.56 -39.86
N LEU A 207 -65.05 29.40 -40.51
CA LEU A 207 -64.95 28.97 -41.91
C LEU A 207 -65.44 27.52 -42.08
N ALA A 208 -65.06 26.63 -41.15
CA ALA A 208 -65.55 25.26 -41.13
C ALA A 208 -67.07 25.19 -40.96
N ALA A 209 -67.61 25.96 -40.00
CA ALA A 209 -69.05 26.03 -39.75
C ALA A 209 -69.86 26.58 -40.95
N GLN A 210 -69.26 27.49 -41.74
CA GLN A 210 -69.86 28.01 -42.97
C GLN A 210 -69.80 27.01 -44.14
N GLN A 211 -68.71 26.25 -44.30
CA GLN A 211 -68.54 25.28 -45.38
C GLN A 211 -69.37 24.00 -45.18
N TYR A 212 -69.52 23.55 -43.92
CA TYR A 212 -70.27 22.33 -43.59
C TYR A 212 -71.37 22.58 -42.54
N PRO A 213 -72.45 23.34 -42.85
CA PRO A 213 -73.55 23.56 -41.93
C PRO A 213 -74.16 22.25 -41.44
N ASN A 214 -74.43 22.15 -40.14
CA ASN A 214 -75.03 20.99 -39.46
C ASN A 214 -74.25 19.67 -39.49
N ASN A 215 -73.01 19.60 -40.02
CA ASN A 215 -72.17 18.40 -39.94
C ASN A 215 -70.89 18.63 -39.09
N PRO A 216 -70.93 18.37 -37.77
CA PRO A 216 -69.81 18.66 -36.87
C PRO A 216 -68.56 17.80 -37.16
N GLU A 217 -68.72 16.59 -37.69
CA GLU A 217 -67.60 15.70 -38.02
C GLU A 217 -66.83 16.22 -39.24
N GLN A 218 -67.54 16.70 -40.27
CA GLN A 218 -66.90 17.38 -41.42
C GLN A 218 -66.30 18.74 -41.03
N GLN A 219 -66.93 19.49 -40.12
CA GLN A 219 -66.34 20.73 -39.58
C GLN A 219 -65.00 20.45 -38.87
N GLN A 220 -64.93 19.40 -38.04
CA GLN A 220 -63.69 19.00 -37.36
C GLN A 220 -62.63 18.52 -38.35
N ALA A 221 -62.98 17.67 -39.32
CA ALA A 221 -62.04 17.19 -40.34
C ALA A 221 -61.45 18.34 -41.18
N TYR A 222 -62.28 19.30 -41.59
CA TYR A 222 -61.84 20.48 -42.34
C TYR A 222 -60.98 21.43 -41.49
N THR A 223 -61.32 21.60 -40.20
CA THR A 223 -60.50 22.36 -39.23
C THR A 223 -59.10 21.76 -39.10
N GLN A 224 -59.00 20.44 -38.94
CA GLN A 224 -57.72 19.72 -38.86
C GLN A 224 -56.92 19.80 -40.17
N GLN A 225 -57.59 19.71 -41.32
CA GLN A 225 -56.96 19.84 -42.64
C GLN A 225 -56.31 21.23 -42.82
N LEU A 226 -57.00 22.30 -42.41
CA LEU A 226 -56.43 23.66 -42.44
C LEU A 226 -55.28 23.81 -41.43
N GLN A 227 -55.45 23.34 -40.19
CA GLN A 227 -54.39 23.38 -39.16
C GLN A 227 -53.10 22.67 -39.62
N GLU A 228 -53.22 21.49 -40.23
CA GLU A 228 -52.08 20.76 -40.79
C GLU A 228 -51.44 21.49 -41.98
N TYR A 229 -52.24 22.08 -42.88
CA TYR A 229 -51.74 22.87 -44.01
C TYR A 229 -50.92 24.09 -43.56
N TYR A 230 -51.45 24.90 -42.63
CA TYR A 230 -50.73 26.07 -42.11
C TYR A 230 -49.48 25.67 -41.32
N TYR A 231 -49.53 24.58 -40.56
CA TYR A 231 -48.36 24.01 -39.89
C TYR A 231 -47.25 23.62 -40.89
N GLN A 232 -47.59 22.97 -42.00
CA GLN A 232 -46.62 22.58 -43.03
C GLN A 232 -46.00 23.80 -43.72
N GLN A 233 -46.78 24.85 -44.02
CA GLN A 233 -46.24 26.11 -44.56
C GLN A 233 -45.29 26.80 -43.57
N TYR A 234 -45.64 26.85 -42.28
CA TYR A 234 -44.80 27.44 -41.24
C TYR A 234 -43.46 26.70 -41.07
N ILE A 235 -43.48 25.36 -41.02
CA ILE A 235 -42.27 24.53 -40.94
C ILE A 235 -41.41 24.68 -42.22
N GLN A 236 -42.02 24.90 -43.39
CA GLN A 236 -41.29 25.16 -44.63
C GLN A 236 -40.58 26.53 -44.61
N GLN A 237 -41.20 27.55 -44.01
CA GLN A 237 -40.61 28.89 -43.86
C GLN A 237 -39.47 28.90 -42.83
N LEU A 238 -39.62 28.21 -41.68
CA LEU A 238 -38.56 28.04 -40.69
C LEU A 238 -37.28 27.41 -41.28
N LYS A 239 -37.44 26.39 -42.13
CA LYS A 239 -36.31 25.74 -42.83
C LYS A 239 -35.61 26.68 -43.82
N GLN A 240 -36.33 27.63 -44.42
CA GLN A 240 -35.71 28.66 -45.27
C GLN A 240 -34.92 29.67 -44.43
N GLN A 241 -35.48 30.16 -43.31
CA GLN A 241 -34.77 31.06 -42.38
C GLN A 241 -33.47 30.45 -41.85
N GLN A 242 -33.49 29.20 -41.37
CA GLN A 242 -32.28 28.52 -40.87
C GLN A 242 -31.25 28.23 -41.98
N GLY A 243 -31.71 27.96 -43.22
CA GLY A 243 -30.81 27.72 -44.35
C GLY A 243 -29.95 28.94 -44.74
N SER A 244 -30.42 30.17 -44.45
CA SER A 244 -29.65 31.41 -44.69
C SER A 244 -28.51 31.65 -43.69
N THR A 245 -28.49 31.00 -42.53
CA THR A 245 -27.54 31.31 -41.43
C THR A 245 -26.28 30.42 -41.45
N GLN A 246 -26.14 29.50 -42.40
CA GLN A 246 -25.02 28.55 -42.49
C GLN A 246 -23.85 29.02 -43.38
N MET A 247 -23.63 30.34 -43.51
CA MET A 247 -22.57 30.89 -44.35
C MET A 247 -21.76 32.05 -43.72
N GLU A 248 -21.54 31.98 -42.41
CA GLU A 248 -20.48 32.74 -41.73
C GLU A 248 -19.82 31.90 -40.61
N ASN A 249 -18.69 32.36 -40.07
CA ASN A 249 -17.67 31.49 -39.47
C ASN A 249 -18.06 30.83 -38.12
N PRO A 250 -17.49 29.65 -37.81
CA PRO A 250 -17.67 28.97 -36.54
C PRO A 250 -16.64 29.44 -35.50
N ASP A 251 -16.99 30.41 -34.66
CA ASP A 251 -16.38 30.57 -33.35
C ASP A 251 -17.30 31.32 -32.37
N ASP A 252 -17.14 31.02 -31.09
CA ASP A 252 -17.77 31.62 -29.91
C ASP A 252 -19.29 31.49 -29.65
N ASN A 253 -19.60 31.56 -28.34
CA ASN A 253 -20.91 31.74 -27.71
C ASN A 253 -21.98 30.62 -27.86
N ALA A 254 -21.74 29.49 -27.20
CA ALA A 254 -22.75 28.45 -26.92
C ALA A 254 -23.79 28.88 -25.86
N ASN A 255 -24.49 29.99 -26.07
CA ASN A 255 -25.55 30.47 -25.18
C ASN A 255 -26.61 31.29 -25.94
N GLY A 256 -27.34 30.64 -26.88
CA GLY A 256 -28.11 31.35 -27.92
C GLY A 256 -29.36 30.65 -28.49
N VAL A 257 -29.92 29.61 -27.85
CA VAL A 257 -31.21 29.01 -28.27
C VAL A 257 -32.09 28.69 -27.04
N ALA A 258 -32.43 29.73 -26.29
CA ALA A 258 -33.38 29.68 -25.16
C ALA A 258 -34.61 30.57 -25.40
N ASP A 259 -34.95 30.83 -26.66
CA ASP A 259 -36.19 31.52 -27.09
C ASP A 259 -37.22 30.47 -27.55
N GLY A 260 -37.77 29.75 -26.57
CA GLY A 260 -38.91 28.86 -26.78
C GLY A 260 -40.22 29.65 -26.69
N VAL A 261 -41.13 29.38 -27.62
CA VAL A 261 -42.49 29.96 -27.78
C VAL A 261 -42.64 31.48 -27.95
N ASP A 262 -41.81 32.35 -27.38
CA ASP A 262 -41.98 33.82 -27.54
C ASP A 262 -41.68 34.29 -28.97
N GLY A 263 -40.61 33.76 -29.61
CA GLY A 263 -40.30 34.01 -31.01
C GLY A 263 -41.39 33.64 -32.04
N LEU A 264 -42.41 32.85 -31.66
CA LEU A 264 -43.53 32.50 -32.55
C LEU A 264 -44.33 33.75 -32.96
N ALA A 265 -44.47 34.71 -32.06
CA ALA A 265 -45.24 35.93 -32.29
C ALA A 265 -44.68 36.73 -33.49
N GLN A 266 -43.36 36.78 -33.67
CA GLN A 266 -42.75 37.57 -34.76
C GLN A 266 -42.96 36.96 -36.14
N ASN A 267 -42.85 35.63 -36.30
CA ASN A 267 -43.19 35.00 -37.58
C ASN A 267 -44.70 35.01 -37.86
N PHE A 268 -45.56 35.08 -36.84
CA PHE A 268 -47.00 35.36 -37.02
C PHE A 268 -47.31 36.83 -37.34
N GLN A 269 -46.47 37.81 -36.98
CA GLN A 269 -46.70 39.25 -37.20
C GLN A 269 -46.69 39.72 -38.66
N ASN A 270 -46.33 38.86 -39.62
CA ASN A 270 -46.69 39.06 -41.04
C ASN A 270 -48.22 38.93 -41.29
N ILE A 271 -48.98 38.58 -40.26
CA ILE A 271 -50.43 38.75 -40.13
C ILE A 271 -50.65 39.66 -38.90
N GLN A 272 -51.08 40.90 -39.13
CA GLN A 272 -51.17 41.98 -38.12
C GLN A 272 -52.26 41.66 -37.04
N LEU A 273 -52.26 42.20 -35.79
CA LEU A 273 -51.80 43.53 -35.30
C LEU A 273 -51.80 43.63 -33.73
N GLY A 274 -50.74 44.16 -33.06
CA GLY A 274 -50.83 45.00 -31.81
C GLY A 274 -50.51 44.49 -30.37
N ASP A 275 -49.37 44.93 -29.80
CA ASP A 275 -48.99 45.36 -28.40
C ASP A 275 -49.13 44.48 -27.09
N LEU A 276 -48.43 44.91 -25.99
CA LEU A 276 -47.98 44.14 -24.76
C LEU A 276 -48.13 45.01 -23.43
N PRO A 277 -47.37 44.94 -22.27
CA PRO A 277 -46.42 43.95 -21.63
C PRO A 277 -46.42 43.79 -20.04
N VAL A 278 -45.61 42.84 -19.47
CA VAL A 278 -44.85 42.89 -18.14
C VAL A 278 -45.66 42.84 -16.78
N ASN A 279 -45.22 42.46 -15.53
CA ASN A 279 -43.94 42.34 -14.75
C ASN A 279 -43.95 41.34 -13.50
N GLY A 280 -42.77 41.02 -12.90
CA GLY A 280 -42.53 40.64 -11.46
C GLY A 280 -42.62 39.14 -11.02
N THR A 281 -42.32 38.63 -9.79
CA THR A 281 -41.50 38.98 -8.55
C THR A 281 -41.70 37.85 -7.47
N SER A 282 -40.95 37.55 -6.36
CA SER A 282 -39.76 38.10 -5.65
C SER A 282 -38.82 37.02 -4.99
N ASN A 283 -38.62 36.89 -3.64
CA ASN A 283 -37.52 36.10 -2.98
C ASN A 283 -37.73 35.65 -1.46
N PRO A 284 -36.82 34.88 -0.77
CA PRO A 284 -37.09 34.00 0.43
C PRO A 284 -36.54 34.42 1.85
N LEU A 285 -36.35 33.46 2.81
CA LEU A 285 -36.18 33.63 4.29
C LEU A 285 -35.02 32.79 4.97
N HIS A 286 -34.77 32.96 6.29
CA HIS A 286 -33.62 32.49 7.14
C HIS A 286 -34.07 32.45 8.67
N ASN A 287 -33.44 31.92 9.76
CA ASN A 287 -32.17 31.25 10.18
C ASN A 287 -32.33 30.57 11.61
N GLY A 288 -31.34 29.83 12.18
CA GLY A 288 -31.26 29.54 13.67
C GLY A 288 -30.43 28.31 14.20
N PRO A 289 -29.60 28.41 15.30
CA PRO A 289 -28.69 27.32 15.81
C PRO A 289 -28.59 27.09 17.37
N THR A 290 -27.81 26.10 17.90
CA THR A 290 -27.02 26.15 19.20
C THR A 290 -26.11 24.92 19.61
N GLN A 291 -24.88 25.20 20.11
CA GLN A 291 -24.07 24.67 21.28
C GLN A 291 -23.49 23.21 21.45
N GLY A 292 -22.41 23.09 22.28
CA GLY A 292 -21.63 21.88 22.76
C GLY A 292 -21.69 21.70 24.31
N PRO A 293 -20.64 21.29 25.11
CA PRO A 293 -19.17 21.09 24.88
C PRO A 293 -18.47 19.92 25.71
N ASP A 294 -17.14 20.03 25.98
CA ASP A 294 -16.24 19.38 27.00
C ASP A 294 -15.93 17.85 26.97
N GLY A 295 -14.82 17.29 27.49
CA GLY A 295 -13.57 17.81 28.13
C GLY A 295 -12.94 16.79 29.14
N ALA A 296 -11.61 16.56 29.17
CA ALA A 296 -10.93 15.61 30.11
C ALA A 296 -9.43 15.92 30.37
N VAL A 297 -8.82 15.37 31.45
CA VAL A 297 -7.50 15.77 32.03
C VAL A 297 -6.69 14.57 32.58
N ASN A 298 -5.34 14.62 32.48
CA ASN A 298 -4.39 13.61 33.01
C ASN A 298 -3.76 14.02 34.37
N GLY A 299 -3.15 13.06 35.09
CA GLY A 299 -2.35 13.27 36.32
C GLY A 299 -1.26 12.20 36.51
N ASN A 300 -0.26 12.48 37.36
CA ASN A 300 1.01 11.71 37.41
C ASN A 300 1.34 11.12 38.80
N ASP A 301 2.06 9.99 38.75
CA ASP A 301 3.13 9.51 39.67
C ASP A 301 2.82 8.98 41.10
N GLU A 302 3.83 8.29 41.63
CA GLU A 302 4.09 7.66 42.94
C GLU A 302 3.80 6.15 43.16
N ASN A 303 4.88 5.45 43.53
CA ASN A 303 4.96 4.25 44.38
C ASN A 303 4.40 2.93 43.80
N LEU A 304 5.16 2.32 42.89
CA LEU A 304 4.85 1.01 42.28
C LEU A 304 5.01 -0.14 43.30
N PRO A 305 4.05 -1.09 43.37
CA PRO A 305 4.07 -2.19 44.34
C PRO A 305 4.98 -3.37 43.93
N ASP A 306 5.50 -4.08 44.94
CA ASP A 306 6.38 -5.25 44.80
C ASP A 306 5.75 -6.38 43.95
N ILE A 307 6.55 -6.94 43.04
CA ILE A 307 6.06 -7.84 41.99
C ILE A 307 6.21 -9.31 42.42
N ALA A 308 5.09 -10.03 42.35
CA ALA A 308 5.06 -11.44 42.67
C ALA A 308 5.90 -12.27 41.67
N LYS A 309 6.38 -13.44 42.09
CA LYS A 309 7.01 -14.36 41.14
C LYS A 309 5.96 -15.05 40.30
N ALA A 310 6.16 -15.08 38.98
CA ALA A 310 5.36 -15.91 38.09
C ALA A 310 5.53 -17.41 38.40
N SER A 311 4.44 -18.15 38.22
CA SER A 311 4.45 -19.61 38.17
C SER A 311 4.55 -20.07 36.71
N SER A 312 5.25 -21.16 36.45
CA SER A 312 5.33 -21.75 35.10
C SER A 312 5.50 -23.26 35.17
N TRP A 313 4.91 -23.96 34.20
CA TRP A 313 4.88 -25.42 34.09
C TRP A 313 4.76 -25.83 32.61
N THR A 314 4.80 -27.13 32.33
CA THR A 314 4.57 -27.69 30.98
C THR A 314 3.48 -28.77 31.02
N HIS A 315 2.92 -29.10 29.84
CA HIS A 315 2.10 -30.30 29.67
C HIS A 315 2.21 -30.91 28.27
N ALA A 316 2.07 -32.24 28.20
CA ALA A 316 2.35 -33.04 27.01
C ALA A 316 1.22 -33.06 25.95
N ASP A 317 0.09 -32.37 26.18
CA ASP A 317 -1.12 -32.44 25.34
C ASP A 317 -1.01 -31.58 24.05
N ILE A 318 0.23 -31.35 23.57
CA ILE A 318 0.62 -30.38 22.55
C ILE A 318 -0.12 -30.53 21.21
N THR A 319 -0.33 -31.75 20.74
CA THR A 319 -1.07 -32.00 19.48
C THR A 319 -2.52 -31.55 19.61
N LYS A 320 -3.15 -31.76 20.78
CA LYS A 320 -4.53 -31.37 21.06
C LYS A 320 -4.63 -29.85 21.27
N PHE A 321 -3.66 -29.24 21.94
CA PHE A 321 -3.53 -27.78 22.09
C PHE A 321 -3.45 -27.07 20.73
N LYS A 322 -2.47 -27.44 19.88
CA LYS A 322 -2.32 -26.93 18.52
C LYS A 322 -3.61 -27.13 17.70
N SER A 323 -4.21 -28.32 17.76
CA SER A 323 -5.45 -28.64 17.02
C SER A 323 -6.71 -27.91 17.51
N GLN A 324 -6.68 -27.34 18.72
CA GLN A 324 -7.74 -26.45 19.21
C GLN A 324 -7.53 -25.03 18.69
N LEU A 325 -6.32 -24.49 18.84
CA LEU A 325 -5.99 -23.11 18.49
C LEU A 325 -5.89 -22.88 16.98
N ALA A 326 -5.51 -23.88 16.17
CA ALA A 326 -5.46 -23.79 14.70
C ALA A 326 -6.81 -23.49 14.00
N LYS A 327 -7.90 -23.37 14.76
CA LYS A 327 -9.24 -22.98 14.28
C LYS A 327 -9.52 -21.49 14.44
N ASP A 328 -8.68 -20.79 15.20
CA ASP A 328 -8.73 -19.36 15.46
C ASP A 328 -7.42 -18.73 14.96
N SER A 329 -7.53 -17.81 14.01
CA SER A 329 -6.38 -17.10 13.45
C SER A 329 -5.73 -16.13 14.42
N GLU A 330 -6.44 -15.62 15.45
CA GLU A 330 -5.87 -14.69 16.42
C GLU A 330 -4.99 -15.41 17.46
N SER A 331 -5.23 -16.71 17.68
CA SER A 331 -4.41 -17.61 18.51
C SER A 331 -3.17 -18.20 17.80
N VAL A 332 -2.92 -17.86 16.52
CA VAL A 332 -1.80 -18.41 15.73
C VAL A 332 -1.00 -17.31 15.03
N ILE A 333 0.24 -17.10 15.48
CA ILE A 333 1.15 -16.08 14.93
C ILE A 333 2.32 -16.77 14.21
N LYS A 334 2.75 -16.21 13.07
CA LYS A 334 4.01 -16.59 12.43
C LYS A 334 5.09 -15.58 12.83
N VAL A 335 6.07 -16.02 13.62
CA VAL A 335 7.25 -15.22 13.97
C VAL A 335 8.34 -15.49 12.92
N GLY A 336 8.78 -14.49 12.16
CA GLY A 336 9.83 -14.62 11.16
C GLY A 336 11.23 -14.76 11.76
N HIS A 337 12.26 -14.87 10.92
CA HIS A 337 13.64 -15.02 11.39
C HIS A 337 14.22 -13.64 11.77
N GLY A 338 14.91 -13.51 12.90
CA GLY A 338 15.37 -12.20 13.38
C GLY A 338 14.30 -11.41 14.15
N GLU A 339 13.01 -11.63 13.86
CA GLU A 339 11.89 -10.94 14.51
C GLU A 339 11.75 -11.27 16.00
N THR A 340 11.23 -10.30 16.77
CA THR A 340 10.59 -10.51 18.06
C THR A 340 9.14 -10.05 17.99
N VAL A 341 8.21 -10.90 18.43
CA VAL A 341 6.79 -10.55 18.55
C VAL A 341 6.44 -10.23 19.99
N THR A 342 5.81 -9.10 20.23
CA THR A 342 5.26 -8.71 21.54
C THR A 342 3.73 -8.75 21.49
N VAL A 343 3.12 -9.65 22.25
CA VAL A 343 1.66 -9.64 22.48
C VAL A 343 1.37 -8.79 23.71
N ARG A 344 0.62 -7.71 23.54
CA ARG A 344 0.22 -6.75 24.57
C ARG A 344 -1.15 -7.14 25.14
N VAL A 345 -1.21 -7.42 26.44
CA VAL A 345 -2.42 -7.90 27.13
C VAL A 345 -2.74 -6.97 28.31
N PRO A 346 -3.68 -6.01 28.16
CA PRO A 346 -4.10 -5.14 29.25
C PRO A 346 -4.72 -5.90 30.44
N THR A 347 -4.49 -5.40 31.66
CA THR A 347 -5.12 -5.96 32.88
C THR A 347 -6.62 -5.68 32.89
N HIS A 348 -7.45 -6.73 32.89
CA HIS A 348 -8.89 -6.56 32.98
C HIS A 348 -9.33 -6.05 34.36
N ASN A 349 -10.24 -5.09 34.43
CA ASN A 349 -10.71 -4.47 35.68
C ASN A 349 -11.26 -5.44 36.74
N GLU A 350 -11.73 -6.62 36.34
CA GLU A 350 -12.23 -7.67 37.25
C GLU A 350 -11.26 -8.84 37.44
N GLY A 351 -10.09 -8.80 36.79
CA GLY A 351 -9.08 -9.85 36.87
C GLY A 351 -8.13 -9.68 38.06
N LYS A 352 -7.56 -10.79 38.53
CA LYS A 352 -6.48 -10.84 39.53
C LYS A 352 -5.20 -11.52 39.01
N TYR A 353 -5.31 -12.32 37.96
CA TYR A 353 -4.21 -13.11 37.40
C TYR A 353 -4.29 -13.10 35.87
N ILE A 354 -3.14 -13.09 35.20
CA ILE A 354 -3.00 -13.52 33.81
C ILE A 354 -2.55 -14.99 33.79
N PHE A 355 -3.10 -15.75 32.84
CA PHE A 355 -2.63 -17.06 32.45
C PHE A 355 -2.20 -17.03 30.99
N TRP A 356 -1.16 -17.76 30.66
CA TRP A 356 -0.70 -17.96 29.30
C TRP A 356 -0.40 -19.43 29.05
N GLU A 357 -0.64 -19.88 27.82
CA GLU A 357 -0.15 -21.15 27.30
C GLU A 357 0.36 -20.94 25.86
N PHE A 358 1.46 -21.57 25.49
CA PHE A 358 2.00 -21.52 24.13
C PHE A 358 2.76 -22.78 23.71
N ALA A 359 2.81 -23.00 22.40
CA ALA A 359 3.56 -24.04 21.74
C ALA A 359 4.00 -23.61 20.34
N THR A 360 5.06 -24.23 19.80
CA THR A 360 5.54 -24.00 18.43
C THR A 360 5.57 -25.29 17.61
N ASP A 361 5.62 -25.22 16.29
CA ASP A 361 5.58 -26.45 15.46
C ASP A 361 6.78 -27.39 15.63
N TYR A 362 7.99 -26.91 15.33
CA TYR A 362 9.17 -27.76 15.08
C TYR A 362 10.43 -27.38 15.87
N TYR A 363 10.48 -26.18 16.47
CA TYR A 363 11.69 -25.59 17.03
C TYR A 363 11.35 -24.72 18.24
N ASP A 364 12.32 -24.60 19.16
CA ASP A 364 12.26 -23.71 20.32
C ASP A 364 12.06 -22.24 19.94
N ILE A 365 11.54 -21.42 20.87
CA ILE A 365 11.44 -19.96 20.76
C ILE A 365 11.89 -19.32 22.08
N GLY A 366 12.39 -18.09 22.05
CA GLY A 366 12.59 -17.28 23.25
C GLY A 366 11.23 -16.85 23.83
N PHE A 367 11.07 -16.96 25.14
CA PHE A 367 9.89 -16.44 25.84
C PHE A 367 10.28 -15.68 27.11
N GLY A 368 9.79 -14.46 27.22
CA GLY A 368 9.81 -13.63 28.43
C GLY A 368 8.48 -12.90 28.64
N LEU A 369 8.30 -12.37 29.84
CA LEU A 369 7.09 -11.68 30.28
C LEU A 369 7.49 -10.40 31.03
N TYR A 370 6.97 -9.27 30.58
CA TYR A 370 7.18 -7.97 31.22
C TYR A 370 5.83 -7.36 31.62
N PHE A 371 5.84 -6.40 32.53
CA PHE A 371 4.67 -5.62 32.94
C PHE A 371 4.94 -4.13 32.76
N GLU A 372 4.13 -3.49 31.92
CA GLU A 372 4.20 -2.08 31.59
C GLU A 372 3.16 -1.30 32.41
N TRP A 373 3.61 -0.29 33.15
CA TRP A 373 2.78 0.54 34.01
C TRP A 373 2.10 1.67 33.21
N SER A 374 1.12 1.29 32.38
CA SER A 374 0.34 2.21 31.53
C SER A 374 -1.17 1.95 31.64
N GLU A 375 -1.99 3.02 31.67
CA GLU A 375 -3.44 2.88 31.54
C GLU A 375 -3.82 2.71 30.05
N SER A 376 -4.26 1.51 29.69
CA SER A 376 -4.78 1.23 28.35
C SER A 376 -6.23 1.70 28.19
N ALA A 377 -6.50 2.47 27.14
CA ALA A 377 -7.85 2.94 26.79
C ALA A 377 -8.83 1.82 26.36
N SER A 378 -8.37 0.57 26.26
CA SER A 378 -9.16 -0.60 25.88
C SER A 378 -8.58 -1.87 26.52
N ASN A 379 -9.42 -2.88 26.73
CA ASN A 379 -9.01 -4.23 27.13
C ASN A 379 -8.63 -5.12 25.93
N ALA A 380 -8.57 -4.56 24.71
CA ALA A 380 -8.20 -5.30 23.51
C ALA A 380 -6.72 -5.74 23.56
N ILE A 381 -6.46 -6.97 23.11
CA ILE A 381 -5.10 -7.49 22.91
C ILE A 381 -4.57 -6.93 21.60
N SER A 382 -3.30 -6.52 21.56
CA SER A 382 -2.61 -6.19 20.30
C SER A 382 -1.34 -7.01 20.11
N VAL A 383 -0.94 -7.20 18.86
CA VAL A 383 0.28 -7.93 18.48
C VAL A 383 1.18 -6.96 17.74
N HIS A 384 2.38 -6.73 18.28
CA HIS A 384 3.41 -5.89 17.68
C HIS A 384 4.55 -6.80 17.19
N VAL A 385 5.07 -6.53 16.00
CA VAL A 385 6.21 -7.25 15.41
C VAL A 385 7.35 -6.26 15.25
N SER A 386 8.53 -6.59 15.76
CA SER A 386 9.76 -5.81 15.59
C SER A 386 10.79 -6.69 14.90
N ASP A 387 11.47 -6.19 13.87
CA ASP A 387 12.70 -6.85 13.40
C ASP A 387 13.87 -6.41 14.30
N SER A 388 14.79 -7.32 14.61
CA SER A 388 15.88 -7.08 15.56
C SER A 388 16.98 -6.15 15.01
N SER A 389 16.72 -5.45 13.90
CA SER A 389 17.57 -4.41 13.32
C SER A 389 17.24 -2.99 13.77
N GLU A 390 16.05 -2.75 14.36
CA GLU A 390 15.60 -1.38 14.69
C GLU A 390 15.93 -0.93 16.14
N ASP A 391 16.20 -1.87 17.06
CA ASP A 391 16.42 -1.59 18.50
C ASP A 391 17.88 -1.20 18.88
N GLU A 392 18.80 -1.05 17.92
CA GLU A 392 20.19 -0.57 18.18
C GLU A 392 20.52 0.83 17.61
N GLU A 393 19.59 1.50 16.92
CA GLU A 393 19.80 2.85 16.35
C GLU A 393 19.36 4.01 17.29
N ASP A 394 19.97 4.13 18.47
CA ASP A 394 19.98 5.42 19.18
C ASP A 394 21.28 5.78 19.93
N PHE A 395 22.43 5.54 19.29
CA PHE A 395 23.70 6.13 19.70
C PHE A 395 23.76 7.62 19.30
N LYS A 396 23.22 8.49 20.16
CA LYS A 396 23.51 9.93 20.10
C LYS A 396 24.87 10.23 20.75
N ASP A 397 25.57 11.18 20.13
CA ASP A 397 26.90 11.65 20.48
C ASP A 397 26.81 12.72 21.57
N ASP A 398 27.40 12.48 22.75
CA ASP A 398 27.36 13.38 23.91
C ASP A 398 28.76 13.53 24.55
N GLU A 399 29.59 14.40 23.98
CA GLU A 399 30.71 15.02 24.71
C GLU A 399 30.17 16.08 25.70
N GLU A 400 29.87 15.70 26.95
CA GLU A 400 30.30 16.43 28.16
C GLU A 400 29.88 15.69 29.45
N GLY A 401 30.70 15.79 30.52
CA GLY A 401 30.64 14.84 31.64
C GLY A 401 29.67 15.20 32.78
N GLY A 402 28.91 14.21 33.26
CA GLY A 402 28.11 14.31 34.49
C GLY A 402 27.62 12.98 35.07
N ASP A 403 28.20 12.59 36.22
CA ASP A 403 27.70 11.64 37.24
C ASP A 403 27.20 10.22 36.79
N PRO A 404 27.98 9.13 37.03
CA PRO A 404 27.69 7.80 36.49
C PRO A 404 26.54 7.01 37.17
N GLU A 405 25.88 7.51 38.22
CA GLU A 405 24.75 6.78 38.87
C GLU A 405 23.35 7.12 38.30
N ARG A 406 23.26 7.88 37.20
CA ARG A 406 21.99 8.18 36.54
C ARG A 406 21.83 7.43 35.21
N GLY A 407 21.19 6.26 35.28
CA GLY A 407 20.81 5.49 34.08
C GLY A 407 19.90 6.30 33.14
N SER A 408 20.01 6.02 31.83
CA SER A 408 19.27 6.71 30.78
C SER A 408 17.77 6.76 31.05
N LYS A 409 17.16 7.93 30.85
CA LYS A 409 15.71 8.08 30.90
C LYS A 409 15.09 7.45 29.65
N ASN A 410 14.51 6.27 29.83
CA ASN A 410 13.49 5.81 28.90
C ASN A 410 12.24 6.68 29.13
N ASP A 411 11.90 7.57 28.18
CA ASP A 411 10.69 8.43 28.25
C ASP A 411 9.37 7.63 27.98
N GLY A 412 9.40 6.31 28.18
CA GLY A 412 8.24 5.42 28.13
C GLY A 412 7.64 5.16 29.52
N PRO A 413 6.46 4.51 29.59
CA PRO A 413 5.90 4.05 30.87
C PRO A 413 6.87 3.07 31.57
N PRO A 414 6.93 3.04 32.92
CA PRO A 414 7.80 2.13 33.65
C PRO A 414 7.55 0.66 33.27
N LEU A 415 8.62 -0.14 33.17
CA LEU A 415 8.58 -1.51 32.69
C LEU A 415 9.36 -2.44 33.63
N ASP A 416 8.68 -3.46 34.14
CA ASP A 416 9.27 -4.48 35.01
C ASP A 416 9.40 -5.85 34.32
N GLU A 417 10.47 -6.58 34.64
CA GLU A 417 10.68 -7.94 34.18
C GLU A 417 10.05 -8.96 35.15
N VAL A 418 9.03 -9.69 34.68
CA VAL A 418 8.37 -10.76 35.43
C VAL A 418 9.03 -12.12 35.13
N ILE A 419 9.44 -12.33 33.88
CA ILE A 419 10.18 -13.50 33.40
C ILE A 419 11.18 -13.05 32.33
N ALA A 420 12.48 -13.15 32.63
CA ALA A 420 13.55 -12.94 31.66
C ALA A 420 13.40 -13.84 30.41
N ILE A 421 13.74 -13.29 29.24
CA ILE A 421 13.69 -14.04 27.98
C ILE A 421 14.67 -15.22 28.01
N TYR A 422 14.13 -16.42 27.93
CA TYR A 422 14.91 -17.65 27.74
C TYR A 422 14.25 -18.54 26.70
N ARG A 423 15.08 -19.29 25.96
CA ARG A 423 14.64 -20.27 24.96
C ARG A 423 13.89 -21.42 25.62
N ARG A 424 12.73 -21.79 25.06
CA ARG A 424 11.83 -22.84 25.55
C ARG A 424 11.60 -23.88 24.46
N ASP A 425 11.74 -25.16 24.80
CA ASP A 425 11.50 -26.30 23.90
C ASP A 425 9.99 -26.58 23.70
N CYS A 426 9.20 -25.52 23.53
CA CYS A 426 7.75 -25.53 23.37
C CYS A 426 7.23 -26.15 22.05
N HIS A 427 8.13 -26.80 21.30
CA HIS A 427 7.80 -27.71 20.21
C HIS A 427 7.60 -29.16 20.67
N GLN A 428 7.99 -29.48 21.91
CA GLN A 428 7.90 -30.81 22.52
C GLN A 428 6.73 -30.89 23.51
N GLU A 429 6.56 -29.87 24.35
CA GLU A 429 5.46 -29.72 25.31
C GLU A 429 4.82 -28.33 25.19
N VAL A 430 3.57 -28.18 25.64
CA VAL A 430 2.97 -26.86 25.82
C VAL A 430 3.61 -26.20 27.04
N TYR A 431 4.12 -24.98 26.89
CA TYR A 431 4.57 -24.17 28.01
C TYR A 431 3.42 -23.33 28.54
N ALA A 432 3.28 -23.29 29.86
CA ALA A 432 2.16 -22.67 30.54
C ALA A 432 2.64 -21.86 31.75
N GLY A 433 1.84 -20.89 32.20
CA GLY A 433 2.13 -20.17 33.42
C GLY A 433 1.02 -19.22 33.84
N CYS A 434 1.21 -18.63 35.02
CA CYS A 434 0.36 -17.57 35.52
C CYS A 434 1.14 -16.56 36.37
N HIS A 435 0.63 -15.33 36.42
CA HIS A 435 1.18 -14.26 37.24
C HIS A 435 0.04 -13.42 37.83
N LYS A 436 0.20 -13.00 39.09
CA LYS A 436 -0.76 -12.13 39.78
C LYS A 436 -0.61 -10.71 39.26
N TYR A 437 -1.70 -9.99 39.07
CA TYR A 437 -1.68 -8.58 38.72
C TYR A 437 -0.99 -7.78 39.83
N PRO A 438 0.15 -7.09 39.58
CA PRO A 438 0.79 -6.24 40.58
C PRO A 438 0.01 -4.92 40.72
N GLY A 439 -0.61 -4.46 39.64
CA GLY A 439 -1.56 -3.34 39.62
C GLY A 439 -2.31 -3.30 38.29
N ARG A 440 -2.70 -2.10 37.84
CA ARG A 440 -3.17 -1.88 36.46
C ARG A 440 -1.99 -1.65 35.53
N GLY A 441 -2.06 -2.18 34.32
CA GLY A 441 -1.00 -2.08 33.33
C GLY A 441 -1.22 -2.99 32.12
N VAL A 442 -0.15 -3.27 31.39
CA VAL A 442 -0.15 -4.14 30.20
C VAL A 442 0.93 -5.20 30.34
N TYR A 443 0.55 -6.47 30.22
CA TYR A 443 1.53 -7.55 30.09
C TYR A 443 2.10 -7.57 28.68
N LEU A 444 3.42 -7.66 28.57
CA LEU A 444 4.12 -7.84 27.31
C LEU A 444 4.66 -9.28 27.26
N LEU A 445 3.99 -10.16 26.53
CA LEU A 445 4.49 -11.50 26.23
C LEU A 445 5.45 -11.37 25.04
N LYS A 446 6.76 -11.44 25.29
CA LYS A 446 7.79 -11.35 24.26
C LYS A 446 8.17 -12.75 23.77
N PHE A 447 7.87 -13.00 22.49
CA PHE A 447 8.22 -14.20 21.74
C PHE A 447 9.39 -13.87 20.82
N ASP A 448 10.59 -14.11 21.34
CA ASP A 448 11.88 -13.76 20.72
C ASP A 448 12.34 -14.85 19.74
N ASN A 449 12.63 -14.45 18.50
CA ASN A 449 13.22 -15.30 17.48
C ASN A 449 14.48 -14.66 16.82
N SER A 450 15.06 -13.64 17.45
CA SER A 450 16.24 -12.89 17.00
C SER A 450 17.43 -13.79 16.69
N TYR A 451 17.73 -14.71 17.62
CA TYR A 451 18.80 -15.70 17.51
C TYR A 451 18.63 -16.68 16.33
N SER A 452 17.44 -16.74 15.71
CA SER A 452 17.09 -17.75 14.73
C SER A 452 17.25 -17.27 13.29
N LEU A 453 18.51 -17.05 12.88
CA LEU A 453 18.96 -16.57 11.57
C LEU A 453 18.21 -17.13 10.33
N PHE A 454 17.66 -18.34 10.42
CA PHE A 454 17.21 -19.14 9.27
C PHE A 454 15.82 -19.79 9.43
N ARG A 455 15.11 -19.61 10.55
CA ARG A 455 13.88 -20.37 10.85
C ARG A 455 12.81 -19.49 11.46
N SER A 456 11.75 -19.20 10.70
CA SER A 456 10.47 -18.75 11.27
C SER A 456 9.88 -19.80 12.23
N LYS A 457 8.94 -19.39 13.09
CA LYS A 457 8.15 -20.26 13.98
C LYS A 457 6.67 -20.05 13.69
N THR A 458 5.91 -21.13 13.55
CA THR A 458 4.47 -21.09 13.86
C THR A 458 4.35 -21.12 15.38
N LEU A 459 3.73 -20.09 15.97
CA LEU A 459 3.44 -19.97 17.38
C LEU A 459 1.93 -20.11 17.58
N TYR A 460 1.54 -21.06 18.42
CA TYR A 460 0.18 -21.22 18.92
C TYR A 460 0.17 -20.70 20.35
N TYR A 461 -0.70 -19.75 20.68
CA TYR A 461 -0.78 -19.20 22.04
C TYR A 461 -2.23 -18.94 22.45
N ARG A 462 -2.48 -18.92 23.76
CA ARG A 462 -3.70 -18.35 24.33
C ARG A 462 -3.38 -17.64 25.64
N VAL A 463 -4.12 -16.58 25.90
CA VAL A 463 -4.08 -15.80 27.15
C VAL A 463 -5.49 -15.61 27.68
N TYR A 464 -5.62 -15.63 29.01
CA TYR A 464 -6.89 -15.38 29.70
C TYR A 464 -6.62 -14.85 31.12
N TYR A 465 -7.68 -14.34 31.77
CA TYR A 465 -7.61 -13.88 33.16
C TYR A 465 -8.59 -14.63 34.05
N THR A 466 -8.32 -14.66 35.37
CA THR A 466 -9.27 -15.17 36.38
C THR A 466 -9.65 -14.07 37.38
N LYS A 467 -10.85 -14.16 37.93
CA LYS A 467 -11.32 -13.32 39.05
C LYS A 467 -10.96 -13.92 40.42
N ASP A 468 -10.67 -15.21 40.44
CA ASP A 468 -10.40 -16.02 41.63
C ASP A 468 -8.96 -16.54 41.63
N ASP A 469 -8.45 -16.84 42.82
CA ASP A 469 -7.11 -17.40 43.01
C ASP A 469 -7.05 -18.85 42.46
N PRO A 470 -5.94 -19.28 41.84
CA PRO A 470 -5.79 -20.65 41.35
C PRO A 470 -5.87 -21.69 42.47
N THR A 471 -6.63 -22.77 42.21
CA THR A 471 -6.83 -23.94 43.07
C THR A 471 -5.89 -25.09 42.72
#